data_AF-A0A536SBC7-F1
#
_entry.id   AF-A0A536SBC7-F1
#
_cell.length_a   1.000
_cell.length_b   1.000
_cell.length_c   1.000
_cell.angle_alpha   90.00
_cell.angle_beta   90.00
_cell.angle_gamma   90.00
#
_symmetry.space_group_name_H-M   'P 1'
#
loop_
_entity.id
_entity.type
_entity.pdbx_description
1 polymer ?
#
loop_
_entity_poly.entity_id
_entity_poly.type
_entity_poly.pdbx_seq_one_letter_code
_entity_poly.pdbx_strand_id
1 'polypeptide(L)'
;MAHDHRSFALPAPLRSSAAPRRRSEWRALGMLLPYLWEFRFRVGIALAFLIGAKLANVGVPLILKEVVDSLDAQTAVLVLPLALLAAYGILRFSTTLFAELRDLVFVRVTQRAIRRVALTVFRYMHSLSLRFHLERQTGGVSRDIERGTRGISTLLSYMLFSIIPVLLEFGLVAAILLAKFDWRFAAVTFAAVAVYIAFTVTITEWRMEIRRRANELDSRANTRAIDSLLNYETVKYFNNEEYEARRYDDNLQSYESAAVKNEASLGLLNIGQSLIIAVAVTALMVLA
;
A
#
# COMPACT_ATOMS: atom_id res chain seq x y z
N MET A 1 -43.05 47.31 32.06
CA MET A 1 -43.25 46.97 30.64
C MET A 1 -42.08 47.56 29.86
N ALA A 2 -41.24 46.86 29.11
CA ALA A 2 -40.98 45.44 28.87
C ALA A 2 -39.51 45.38 28.39
N HIS A 3 -38.69 44.48 28.95
CA HIS A 3 -37.31 44.27 28.50
C HIS A 3 -37.30 43.22 27.38
N ASP A 4 -36.76 43.60 26.22
CA ASP A 4 -36.66 42.80 25.00
C ASP A 4 -35.59 41.70 25.15
N HIS A 5 -36.01 40.46 25.41
CA HIS A 5 -35.15 39.28 25.42
C HIS A 5 -34.88 38.82 23.99
N ARG A 6 -33.83 39.35 23.36
CA ARG A 6 -33.31 38.76 22.11
C ARG A 6 -32.49 37.51 22.44
N SER A 7 -33.12 36.35 22.26
CA SER A 7 -32.51 35.03 22.35
C SER A 7 -31.34 34.89 21.37
N PHE A 8 -30.14 34.65 21.88
CA PHE A 8 -28.95 34.32 21.10
C PHE A 8 -29.11 32.87 20.58
N ALA A 9 -29.59 32.70 19.36
CA ALA A 9 -29.66 31.39 18.72
C ALA A 9 -28.24 30.90 18.42
N LEU A 10 -27.81 29.81 19.07
CA LEU A 10 -26.56 29.13 18.77
C LEU A 10 -26.57 28.64 17.32
N PRO A 11 -25.52 28.89 16.52
CA PRO A 11 -25.45 28.34 15.17
C PRO A 11 -25.40 26.81 15.25
N ALA A 12 -26.30 26.15 14.52
CA ALA A 12 -26.35 24.70 14.43
C ALA A 12 -24.99 24.15 13.96
N PRO A 13 -24.53 23.00 14.50
CA PRO A 13 -23.28 22.40 14.07
C PRO A 13 -23.33 22.12 12.57
N LEU A 14 -22.31 22.58 11.84
CA LEU A 14 -22.13 22.33 10.42
C LEU A 14 -22.22 20.82 10.18
N ARG A 15 -23.33 20.36 9.60
CA ARG A 15 -23.48 18.99 9.12
C ARG A 15 -22.35 18.76 8.12
N SER A 16 -21.39 17.91 8.48
CA SER A 16 -20.40 17.43 7.53
C SER A 16 -21.15 16.71 6.42
N SER A 17 -21.26 17.34 5.26
CA SER A 17 -21.87 16.74 4.08
C SER A 17 -21.04 15.52 3.71
N ALA A 18 -21.52 14.33 4.07
CA ALA A 18 -21.02 13.06 3.59
C ALA A 18 -21.35 12.93 2.09
N ALA A 19 -20.66 13.69 1.24
CA ALA A 19 -20.63 13.43 -0.18
C ALA A 19 -19.88 12.10 -0.42
N PRO A 20 -20.28 11.29 -1.41
CA PRO A 20 -19.74 9.94 -1.58
C PRO A 20 -18.26 10.01 -1.96
N ARG A 21 -17.38 9.66 -1.02
CA ARG A 21 -15.90 9.61 -1.15
C ARG A 21 -15.42 8.94 -2.45
N ARG A 22 -16.14 7.93 -2.95
CA ARG A 22 -15.81 7.19 -4.18
C ARG A 22 -15.60 8.07 -5.42
N ARG A 23 -16.35 9.17 -5.62
CA ARG A 23 -16.19 10.01 -6.83
C ARG A 23 -14.92 10.86 -6.83
N SER A 24 -14.32 11.11 -5.67
CA SER A 24 -13.09 11.92 -5.55
C SER A 24 -11.81 11.08 -5.74
N GLU A 25 -11.84 9.79 -5.38
CA GLU A 25 -10.70 8.87 -5.47
C GLU A 25 -10.31 8.56 -6.92
N TRP A 26 -11.28 8.29 -7.80
CA TRP A 26 -11.05 8.05 -9.23
C TRP A 26 -10.55 9.30 -9.98
N ARG A 27 -10.96 10.50 -9.55
CA ARG A 27 -10.42 11.76 -10.11
C ARG A 27 -8.97 11.99 -9.68
N ALA A 28 -8.61 11.65 -8.45
CA ALA A 28 -7.24 11.75 -7.99
C ALA A 28 -6.31 10.83 -8.79
N LEU A 29 -6.76 9.61 -9.13
CA LEU A 29 -6.05 8.70 -10.04
C LEU A 29 -5.88 9.30 -11.44
N GLY A 30 -6.95 9.86 -12.01
CA GLY A 30 -6.92 10.53 -13.32
C GLY A 30 -6.00 11.76 -13.37
N MET A 31 -5.84 12.47 -12.26
CA MET A 31 -4.91 13.61 -12.14
C MET A 31 -3.43 13.20 -12.11
N LEU A 32 -3.11 11.95 -11.77
CA LEU A 32 -1.73 11.44 -11.73
C LEU A 32 -1.28 10.82 -13.06
N LEU A 33 -2.21 10.40 -13.90
CA LEU A 33 -1.94 9.78 -15.22
C LEU A 33 -1.09 10.65 -16.17
N PRO A 34 -1.31 11.98 -16.28
CA PRO A 34 -0.48 12.85 -17.12
C PRO A 34 0.99 12.89 -16.68
N TYR A 35 1.25 12.81 -15.36
CA TYR A 35 2.61 12.80 -14.82
C TYR A 35 3.37 11.52 -15.21
N LEU A 36 2.66 10.39 -15.36
CA LEU A 36 3.25 9.14 -15.85
C LEU A 36 3.55 9.22 -17.35
N TRP A 37 2.65 9.83 -18.13
CA TRP A 37 2.80 10.00 -19.58
C TRP A 37 4.00 10.88 -19.95
N GLU A 38 4.38 11.80 -19.06
CA GLU A 38 5.60 12.61 -19.19
C GLU A 38 6.89 11.77 -19.20
N PHE A 39 6.86 10.54 -18.66
CA PHE A 39 8.02 9.64 -18.56
C PHE A 39 7.95 8.44 -19.51
N ARG A 40 7.14 8.49 -20.57
CA ARG A 40 6.86 7.38 -21.50
C ARG A 40 8.09 6.56 -21.94
N PHE A 41 9.23 7.20 -22.19
CA PHE A 41 10.46 6.51 -22.63
C PHE A 41 11.11 5.70 -21.49
N ARG A 42 11.11 6.24 -20.28
CA ARG A 42 11.66 5.54 -19.09
C ARG A 42 10.73 4.44 -18.61
N VAL A 43 9.41 4.66 -18.70
CA VAL A 43 8.41 3.61 -18.49
C VAL A 43 8.59 2.50 -19.51
N GLY A 44 8.86 2.83 -20.78
CA GLY A 44 9.19 1.85 -21.83
C GLY A 44 10.45 1.02 -21.53
N ILE A 45 11.53 1.65 -21.07
CA ILE A 45 12.75 0.93 -20.65
C ILE A 45 12.47 0.05 -19.43
N ALA A 46 11.70 0.53 -18.45
CA ALA A 46 11.38 -0.24 -17.28
C ALA A 46 10.43 -1.41 -17.59
N LEU A 47 9.53 -1.24 -18.55
CA LEU A 47 8.73 -2.31 -19.15
C LEU A 47 9.61 -3.35 -19.82
N ALA A 48 10.63 -2.93 -20.57
CA ALA A 48 11.58 -3.85 -21.20
C ALA A 48 12.36 -4.66 -20.15
N PHE A 49 12.83 -4.03 -19.07
CA PHE A 49 13.46 -4.74 -17.95
C PHE A 49 12.49 -5.66 -17.21
N LEU A 50 11.23 -5.26 -17.03
CA LEU A 50 10.20 -6.09 -16.40
C LEU A 50 9.91 -7.33 -17.24
N ILE A 51 9.77 -7.17 -18.56
CA ILE A 51 9.61 -8.29 -19.49
C ILE A 51 10.87 -9.17 -19.47
N GLY A 52 12.07 -8.59 -19.52
CA GLY A 52 13.34 -9.31 -19.42
C GLY A 52 13.47 -10.11 -18.11
N ALA A 53 13.11 -9.52 -16.97
CA ALA A 53 13.11 -10.19 -15.67
C ALA A 53 12.15 -11.39 -15.65
N LYS A 54 10.96 -11.24 -16.23
CA LYS A 54 9.96 -12.32 -16.27
C LYS A 54 10.32 -13.41 -17.28
N LEU A 55 10.86 -13.04 -18.44
CA LEU A 55 11.40 -14.00 -19.40
C LEU A 55 12.57 -14.78 -18.80
N ALA A 56 13.44 -14.13 -18.03
CA ALA A 56 14.44 -14.83 -17.25
C ALA A 56 13.76 -15.78 -16.26
N ASN A 57 12.78 -15.30 -15.46
CA ASN A 57 12.15 -16.11 -14.42
C ASN A 57 11.40 -17.34 -14.95
N VAL A 58 10.76 -17.24 -16.11
CA VAL A 58 10.09 -18.36 -16.79
C VAL A 58 11.08 -19.20 -17.60
N GLY A 59 12.11 -18.58 -18.17
CA GLY A 59 13.17 -19.26 -18.91
C GLY A 59 14.06 -20.11 -18.01
N VAL A 60 14.19 -19.74 -16.73
CA VAL A 60 15.01 -20.46 -15.74
C VAL A 60 14.59 -21.94 -15.63
N PRO A 61 13.31 -22.27 -15.30
CA PRO A 61 12.85 -23.65 -15.27
C PRO A 61 12.95 -24.39 -16.61
N LEU A 62 12.71 -23.70 -17.73
CA LEU A 62 12.68 -24.32 -19.06
C LEU A 62 14.07 -24.73 -19.53
N ILE A 63 15.06 -23.85 -19.39
CA ILE A 63 16.46 -24.16 -19.71
C ILE A 63 16.97 -25.24 -18.77
N LEU A 64 16.63 -25.17 -17.47
CA LEU A 64 17.03 -26.21 -16.53
C LEU A 64 16.43 -27.58 -16.90
N LYS A 65 15.17 -27.61 -17.34
CA LYS A 65 14.52 -28.82 -17.84
C LYS A 65 15.26 -29.38 -19.06
N GLU A 66 15.54 -28.55 -20.08
CA GLU A 66 16.26 -28.99 -21.29
C GLU A 66 17.65 -29.52 -20.98
N VAL A 67 18.39 -28.86 -20.08
CA VAL A 67 19.71 -29.35 -19.64
C VAL A 67 19.56 -30.71 -18.96
N VAL A 68 18.63 -30.87 -18.00
CA VAL A 68 18.39 -32.16 -17.33
C VAL A 68 17.98 -33.27 -18.31
N ASP A 69 17.07 -32.97 -19.24
CA ASP A 69 16.54 -33.94 -20.22
C ASP A 69 17.59 -34.37 -21.26
N SER A 70 18.62 -33.55 -21.50
CA SER A 70 19.68 -33.80 -22.50
C SER A 70 20.88 -34.61 -22.00
N LEU A 71 20.91 -34.99 -20.71
CA LEU A 71 22.07 -35.66 -20.11
C LEU A 71 21.91 -37.17 -19.99
N ASP A 72 22.92 -37.88 -20.51
CA ASP A 72 23.02 -39.33 -20.48
C ASP A 72 23.48 -39.86 -19.11
N ALA A 73 23.00 -41.04 -18.72
CA ALA A 73 23.09 -41.59 -17.36
C ALA A 73 24.53 -41.84 -16.87
N GLN A 74 25.49 -42.00 -17.79
CA GLN A 74 26.89 -42.33 -17.45
C GLN A 74 27.81 -41.11 -17.24
N THR A 75 27.51 -39.95 -17.84
CA THR A 75 28.30 -38.71 -17.66
C THR A 75 27.76 -37.82 -16.52
N ALA A 76 26.58 -38.18 -15.99
CA ALA A 76 25.78 -37.45 -15.01
C ALA A 76 26.34 -37.40 -13.58
N VAL A 77 27.36 -38.18 -13.23
CA VAL A 77 27.66 -38.46 -11.81
C VAL A 77 28.53 -37.40 -11.13
N LEU A 78 29.37 -36.64 -11.87
CA LEU A 78 30.31 -35.68 -11.24
C LEU A 78 30.29 -34.24 -11.81
N VAL A 79 30.17 -34.08 -13.13
CA VAL A 79 30.22 -32.74 -13.78
C VAL A 79 28.83 -32.11 -13.88
N LEU A 80 27.80 -32.95 -14.02
CA LEU A 80 26.42 -32.54 -14.16
C LEU A 80 25.86 -31.78 -12.94
N PRO A 81 26.09 -32.21 -11.69
CA PRO A 81 25.54 -31.50 -10.53
C PRO A 81 26.12 -30.09 -10.41
N LEU A 82 27.43 -29.93 -10.69
CA LEU A 82 28.12 -28.64 -10.59
C LEU A 82 27.70 -27.68 -11.70
N ALA A 83 27.57 -28.16 -12.94
CA ALA A 83 27.13 -27.36 -14.08
C ALA A 83 25.65 -26.95 -13.96
N LEU A 84 24.77 -27.85 -13.51
CA LEU A 84 23.37 -27.52 -13.22
C LEU A 84 23.23 -26.57 -12.04
N LEU A 85 24.00 -26.75 -10.96
CA LEU A 85 24.02 -25.83 -9.83
C LEU A 85 24.53 -24.44 -10.25
N ALA A 86 25.56 -24.38 -11.08
CA ALA A 86 26.08 -23.13 -11.62
C ALA A 86 25.07 -22.46 -12.56
N ALA A 87 24.45 -23.23 -13.47
CA ALA A 87 23.41 -22.74 -14.38
C ALA A 87 22.22 -22.21 -13.59
N TYR A 88 21.67 -22.98 -12.65
CA TYR A 88 20.61 -22.54 -11.74
C TYR A 88 21.01 -21.30 -10.95
N GLY A 89 22.24 -21.26 -10.42
CA GLY A 89 22.78 -20.10 -9.71
C GLY A 89 22.81 -18.83 -10.56
N ILE A 90 23.32 -18.92 -11.79
CA ILE A 90 23.37 -17.79 -12.76
C ILE A 90 21.96 -17.35 -13.16
N LEU A 91 21.06 -18.30 -13.40
CA LEU A 91 19.68 -18.02 -13.80
C LEU A 91 18.90 -17.37 -12.65
N ARG A 92 19.02 -17.88 -11.43
CA ARG A 92 18.44 -17.29 -10.21
C ARG A 92 19.05 -15.93 -9.87
N PHE A 93 20.34 -15.74 -10.12
CA PHE A 93 20.96 -14.44 -9.99
C PHE A 93 20.40 -13.48 -11.04
N SER A 94 20.22 -13.93 -12.28
CA SER A 94 19.70 -13.13 -13.40
C SER A 94 18.28 -12.64 -13.13
N THR A 95 17.39 -13.47 -12.57
CA THR A 95 16.03 -13.02 -12.17
C THR A 95 16.08 -11.88 -11.15
N THR A 96 16.98 -11.99 -10.17
CA THR A 96 17.17 -10.98 -9.13
C THR A 96 17.79 -9.71 -9.73
N LEU A 97 18.84 -9.86 -10.54
CA LEU A 97 19.53 -8.77 -11.21
C LEU A 97 18.58 -7.94 -12.08
N PHE A 98 17.76 -8.57 -12.91
CA PHE A 98 16.81 -7.83 -13.75
C PHE A 98 15.69 -7.17 -12.95
N ALA A 99 15.24 -7.78 -11.85
CA ALA A 99 14.28 -7.16 -10.93
C ALA A 99 14.87 -5.90 -10.26
N GLU A 100 16.10 -5.99 -9.76
CA GLU A 100 16.80 -4.85 -9.15
C GLU A 100 17.11 -3.75 -10.17
N LEU A 101 17.55 -4.10 -11.38
CA LEU A 101 17.78 -3.13 -12.47
C LEU A 101 16.48 -2.40 -12.85
N ARG A 102 15.35 -3.11 -12.93
CA ARG A 102 14.03 -2.50 -13.11
C ARG A 102 13.76 -1.49 -12.01
N ASP A 103 13.96 -1.86 -10.75
CA ASP A 103 13.65 -1.02 -9.60
C ASP A 103 14.57 0.22 -9.54
N LEU A 104 15.86 0.07 -9.90
CA LEU A 104 16.81 1.17 -10.06
C LEU A 104 16.43 2.14 -11.20
N VAL A 105 15.83 1.64 -12.28
CA VAL A 105 15.30 2.51 -13.34
C VAL A 105 14.06 3.26 -12.82
N PHE A 106 13.16 2.56 -12.13
CA PHE A 106 11.94 3.15 -11.56
C PHE A 106 12.23 4.20 -10.49
N VAL A 107 13.22 4.00 -9.62
CA VAL A 107 13.48 4.94 -8.52
C VAL A 107 13.80 6.35 -9.02
N ARG A 108 14.55 6.48 -10.13
CA ARG A 108 14.83 7.80 -10.72
C ARG A 108 13.58 8.46 -11.32
N VAL A 109 12.66 7.67 -11.88
CA VAL A 109 11.38 8.18 -12.40
C VAL A 109 10.51 8.65 -11.24
N THR A 110 10.36 7.82 -10.21
CA THR A 110 9.52 8.11 -9.06
C THR A 110 10.02 9.33 -8.28
N GLN A 111 11.32 9.40 -7.96
CA GLN A 111 11.89 10.55 -7.25
C GLN A 111 11.71 11.87 -8.03
N ARG A 112 11.79 11.82 -9.36
CA ARG A 112 11.52 12.98 -10.21
C ARG A 112 10.05 13.38 -10.20
N ALA A 113 9.14 12.39 -10.23
CA ALA A 113 7.70 12.63 -10.17
C ALA A 113 7.29 13.22 -8.81
N ILE A 114 7.78 12.65 -7.70
CA ILE A 114 7.60 13.17 -6.33
C ILE A 114 8.10 14.62 -6.24
N ARG A 115 9.32 14.90 -6.71
CA ARG A 115 9.88 16.26 -6.68
C ARG A 115 9.00 17.27 -7.43
N ARG A 116 8.46 16.91 -8.59
CA ARG A 116 7.58 17.80 -9.36
C ARG A 116 6.28 18.06 -8.65
N VAL A 117 5.63 17.02 -8.13
CA VAL A 117 4.40 17.15 -7.36
C VAL A 117 4.63 18.04 -6.14
N ALA A 118 5.70 17.81 -5.39
CA ALA A 118 6.07 18.65 -4.26
C ALA A 118 6.25 20.13 -4.67
N LEU A 119 6.95 20.40 -5.78
CA LEU A 119 7.13 21.76 -6.29
C LEU A 119 5.82 22.39 -6.77
N THR A 120 4.95 21.63 -7.45
CA THR A 120 3.63 22.10 -7.89
C THR A 120 2.78 22.49 -6.68
N VAL A 121 2.74 21.66 -5.64
CA VAL A 121 1.96 22.00 -4.45
C VAL A 121 2.58 23.17 -3.69
N PHE A 122 3.91 23.24 -3.58
CA PHE A 122 4.59 24.39 -2.99
C PHE A 122 4.24 25.71 -3.71
N ARG A 123 4.27 25.72 -5.05
CA ARG A 123 3.86 26.88 -5.86
C ARG A 123 2.38 27.21 -5.65
N TYR A 124 1.52 26.21 -5.58
CA TYR A 124 0.10 26.40 -5.30
C TYR A 124 -0.12 27.04 -3.93
N MET A 125 0.59 26.58 -2.89
CA MET A 125 0.54 27.19 -1.56
C MET A 125 0.92 28.67 -1.60
N HIS A 126 1.96 29.04 -2.33
CA HIS A 126 2.36 30.44 -2.50
C HIS A 126 1.37 31.29 -3.31
N SER A 127 0.55 30.67 -4.16
CA SER A 127 -0.46 31.38 -4.96
C SER A 127 -1.74 31.71 -4.17
N LEU A 128 -1.87 31.22 -2.93
CA LEU A 128 -3.02 31.50 -2.08
C LEU A 128 -2.97 32.93 -1.54
N SER A 129 -4.14 33.50 -1.25
CA SER A 129 -4.26 34.89 -0.85
C SER A 129 -3.55 35.19 0.47
N LEU A 130 -3.05 36.41 0.65
CA LEU A 130 -2.48 36.86 1.92
C LEU A 130 -3.46 36.64 3.10
N ARG A 131 -4.76 36.81 2.85
CA ARG A 131 -5.84 36.49 3.79
C ARG A 131 -5.84 35.02 4.21
N PHE A 132 -5.65 34.08 3.27
CA PHE A 132 -5.51 32.65 3.56
C PHE A 132 -4.31 32.37 4.48
N HIS A 133 -3.20 33.11 4.32
CA HIS A 133 -2.01 32.97 5.14
C HIS A 133 -2.11 33.68 6.51
N LEU A 134 -2.80 34.81 6.60
CA LEU A 134 -2.92 35.62 7.83
C LEU A 134 -4.09 35.19 8.75
N GLU A 135 -5.23 34.76 8.20
CA GLU A 135 -6.37 34.28 9.00
C GLU A 135 -6.08 32.93 9.67
N ARG A 136 -5.01 32.25 9.29
CA ARG A 136 -4.65 30.92 9.77
C ARG A 136 -3.48 30.98 10.76
N GLN A 137 -3.71 31.59 11.92
CA GLN A 137 -2.83 31.46 13.09
C GLN A 137 -2.95 30.09 13.81
N THR A 138 -3.29 29.00 13.12
CA THR A 138 -3.28 27.67 13.73
C THR A 138 -2.62 26.67 12.78
N GLY A 139 -1.54 26.04 13.25
CA GLY A 139 -0.74 25.07 12.49
C GLY A 139 -1.52 23.87 11.93
N GLY A 140 -2.81 23.72 12.24
CA GLY A 140 -3.70 22.69 11.70
C GLY A 140 -3.81 22.70 10.18
N VAL A 141 -3.94 23.88 9.55
CA VAL A 141 -4.05 23.95 8.08
C VAL A 141 -2.73 23.63 7.40
N SER A 142 -1.63 24.21 7.87
CA SER A 142 -0.31 23.90 7.33
C SER A 142 -0.03 22.41 7.48
N ARG A 143 -0.44 21.80 8.60
CA ARG A 143 -0.34 20.35 8.83
C ARG A 143 -1.28 19.53 7.95
N ASP A 144 -2.46 20.02 7.62
CA ASP A 144 -3.38 19.38 6.68
C ASP A 144 -2.84 19.41 5.25
N ILE A 145 -2.23 20.52 4.83
CA ILE A 145 -1.56 20.64 3.52
C ILE A 145 -0.31 19.75 3.47
N GLU A 146 0.50 19.73 4.53
CA GLU A 146 1.68 18.87 4.67
C GLU A 146 1.29 17.37 4.68
N ARG A 147 0.17 17.01 5.35
CA ARG A 147 -0.41 15.66 5.27
C ARG A 147 -0.94 15.35 3.88
N GLY A 148 -1.61 16.29 3.22
CA GLY A 148 -2.13 16.12 1.86
C GLY A 148 -1.02 15.91 0.82
N THR A 149 0.03 16.73 0.85
CA THR A 149 1.20 16.60 -0.04
C THR A 149 1.96 15.29 0.16
N ARG A 150 2.20 14.90 1.42
CA ARG A 150 2.76 13.58 1.74
C ARG A 150 1.86 12.47 1.22
N GLY A 151 0.55 12.56 1.43
CA GLY A 151 -0.44 11.62 0.92
C GLY A 151 -0.36 11.45 -0.61
N ILE A 152 -0.30 12.55 -1.38
CA ILE A 152 -0.16 12.49 -2.83
C ILE A 152 1.17 11.82 -3.23
N SER A 153 2.27 12.15 -2.53
CA SER A 153 3.58 11.56 -2.80
C SER A 153 3.59 10.05 -2.52
N THR A 154 2.96 9.63 -1.41
CA THR A 154 2.78 8.22 -1.05
C THR A 154 1.92 7.49 -2.08
N LEU A 155 0.78 8.06 -2.49
CA LEU A 155 -0.10 7.46 -3.50
C LEU A 155 0.61 7.31 -4.85
N LEU A 156 1.33 8.35 -5.28
CA LEU A 156 2.12 8.29 -6.51
C LEU A 156 3.19 7.20 -6.46
N SER A 157 3.85 7.07 -5.31
CA SER A 157 4.85 6.02 -5.08
C SER A 157 4.22 4.62 -5.14
N TYR A 158 3.07 4.43 -4.49
CA TYR A 158 2.31 3.18 -4.51
C TYR A 158 1.83 2.81 -5.91
N MET A 159 1.34 3.80 -6.66
CA MET A 159 0.92 3.61 -8.05
C MET A 159 2.10 3.16 -8.93
N LEU A 160 3.26 3.80 -8.78
CA LEU A 160 4.46 3.54 -9.59
C LEU A 160 5.18 2.23 -9.24
N PHE A 161 5.29 1.88 -7.95
CA PHE A 161 6.08 0.73 -7.49
C PHE A 161 5.25 -0.52 -7.21
N SER A 162 3.96 -0.39 -6.98
CA SER A 162 3.11 -1.53 -6.63
C SER A 162 2.06 -1.78 -7.70
N ILE A 163 1.22 -0.79 -8.03
CA ILE A 163 0.04 -1.04 -8.87
C ILE A 163 0.41 -1.24 -10.33
N ILE A 164 1.19 -0.33 -10.93
CA ILE A 164 1.57 -0.42 -12.34
C ILE A 164 2.39 -1.69 -12.63
N PRO A 165 3.46 -2.01 -11.88
CA PRO A 165 4.21 -3.24 -12.10
C PRO A 165 3.33 -4.48 -11.96
N VAL A 166 2.49 -4.57 -10.93
CA VAL A 166 1.61 -5.73 -10.72
C VAL A 166 0.62 -5.91 -11.88
N LEU A 167 0.01 -4.83 -12.39
CA LEU A 167 -0.90 -4.91 -13.54
C LEU A 167 -0.18 -5.38 -14.82
N LEU A 168 1.05 -4.91 -15.04
CA LEU A 168 1.86 -5.33 -16.17
C LEU A 168 2.30 -6.79 -16.05
N GLU A 169 2.75 -7.20 -14.87
CA GLU A 169 3.08 -8.59 -14.57
C GLU A 169 1.88 -9.51 -14.77
N PHE A 170 0.71 -9.09 -14.27
CA PHE A 170 -0.54 -9.82 -14.45
C PHE A 170 -0.93 -9.95 -15.92
N GLY A 171 -0.86 -8.86 -16.68
CA GLY A 171 -1.15 -8.86 -18.12
C GLY A 171 -0.21 -9.77 -18.91
N LEU A 172 1.09 -9.79 -18.57
CA LEU A 172 2.06 -10.69 -19.19
C LEU A 172 1.76 -12.16 -18.88
N VAL A 173 1.47 -12.49 -17.62
CA VAL A 173 1.10 -13.86 -17.22
C VAL A 173 -0.19 -14.30 -17.91
N ALA A 174 -1.20 -13.45 -17.96
CA ALA A 174 -2.44 -13.69 -18.69
C ALA A 174 -2.20 -13.98 -20.18
N ALA A 175 -1.37 -13.18 -20.85
CA ALA A 175 -1.03 -13.37 -22.25
C ALA A 175 -0.30 -14.71 -22.49
N ILE A 176 0.65 -15.07 -21.63
CA ILE A 176 1.38 -16.35 -21.71
C ILE A 176 0.42 -17.53 -21.50
N LEU A 177 -0.47 -17.45 -20.51
CA LEU A 177 -1.44 -18.52 -20.23
C LEU A 177 -2.37 -18.75 -21.42
N LEU A 178 -2.94 -17.69 -21.98
CA LEU A 178 -3.84 -17.80 -23.14
C LEU A 178 -3.13 -18.26 -24.41
N ALA A 179 -1.84 -17.96 -24.57
CA ALA A 179 -1.07 -18.34 -25.76
C ALA A 179 -0.49 -19.76 -25.70
N LYS A 180 -0.12 -20.26 -24.50
CA LYS A 180 0.58 -21.54 -24.33
C LYS A 180 -0.25 -22.65 -23.69
N PHE A 181 -1.34 -22.33 -22.99
CA PHE A 181 -2.14 -23.28 -22.23
C PHE A 181 -3.61 -23.27 -22.69
N ASP A 182 -4.34 -24.33 -22.33
CA ASP A 182 -5.79 -24.42 -22.56
C ASP A 182 -6.52 -23.25 -21.83
N TRP A 183 -7.60 -22.74 -22.43
CA TRP A 183 -8.43 -21.67 -21.87
C TRP A 183 -8.90 -21.97 -20.44
N ARG A 184 -9.00 -23.24 -20.06
CA ARG A 184 -9.31 -23.68 -18.69
C ARG A 184 -8.32 -23.16 -17.65
N PHE A 185 -7.01 -23.11 -17.95
CA PHE A 185 -6.00 -22.56 -17.05
C PHE A 185 -6.18 -21.07 -16.83
N ALA A 186 -6.47 -20.34 -17.90
CA ALA A 186 -6.78 -18.92 -17.83
C ALA A 186 -8.06 -18.68 -17.03
N ALA A 187 -9.13 -19.44 -17.27
CA ALA A 187 -10.41 -19.32 -16.57
C ALA A 187 -10.26 -19.51 -15.05
N VAL A 188 -9.56 -20.57 -14.61
CA VAL A 188 -9.30 -20.80 -13.18
C VAL A 188 -8.45 -19.68 -12.58
N THR A 189 -7.42 -19.22 -13.27
CA THR A 189 -6.55 -18.13 -12.79
C THR A 189 -7.32 -16.81 -12.63
N PHE A 190 -8.11 -16.41 -13.63
CA PHE A 190 -8.91 -15.19 -13.57
C PHE A 190 -10.02 -15.28 -12.51
N ALA A 191 -10.67 -16.43 -12.37
CA ALA A 191 -11.66 -16.66 -11.32
C ALA A 191 -11.03 -16.54 -9.93
N ALA A 192 -9.86 -17.15 -9.72
CA ALA A 192 -9.13 -17.05 -8.45
C ALA A 192 -8.76 -15.60 -8.11
N VAL A 193 -8.29 -14.83 -9.09
CA VAL A 193 -7.96 -13.40 -8.92
C VAL A 193 -9.21 -12.59 -8.59
N ALA A 194 -10.33 -12.83 -9.28
CA ALA A 194 -11.59 -12.14 -9.01
C ALA A 194 -12.09 -12.42 -7.58
N VAL A 195 -12.06 -13.69 -7.16
CA VAL A 195 -12.41 -14.11 -5.79
C VAL A 195 -11.46 -13.49 -4.77
N TYR A 196 -10.15 -13.50 -5.03
CA TYR A 196 -9.15 -12.88 -4.17
C TYR A 196 -9.42 -11.37 -3.97
N ILE A 197 -9.68 -10.64 -5.06
CA ILE A 197 -9.96 -9.20 -5.01
C ILE A 197 -11.25 -8.94 -4.24
N ALA A 198 -12.33 -9.67 -4.56
CA ALA A 198 -13.63 -9.50 -3.91
C ALA A 198 -13.52 -9.76 -2.40
N PHE A 199 -12.92 -10.89 -2.00
CA PHE A 199 -12.67 -11.24 -0.61
C PHE A 199 -11.84 -10.16 0.10
N THR A 200 -10.74 -9.74 -0.51
CA THR A 200 -9.84 -8.73 0.06
C THR A 200 -10.55 -7.41 0.28
N VAL A 201 -11.33 -6.92 -0.69
CA VAL A 201 -12.06 -5.66 -0.58
C VAL A 201 -13.12 -5.74 0.53
N THR A 202 -13.95 -6.78 0.53
CA THR A 202 -15.02 -6.94 1.54
C THR A 202 -14.47 -6.99 2.96
N ILE A 203 -13.43 -7.81 3.19
CA ILE A 203 -12.82 -7.92 4.51
C ILE A 203 -12.08 -6.62 4.88
N THR A 204 -11.41 -5.96 3.93
CA THR A 204 -10.72 -4.69 4.19
C THR A 204 -11.70 -3.60 4.60
N GLU A 205 -12.86 -3.47 3.92
CA GLU A 205 -13.89 -2.49 4.27
C GLU A 205 -14.41 -2.69 5.71
N TRP A 206 -14.64 -3.94 6.12
CA TRP A 206 -15.01 -4.27 7.50
C TRP A 206 -13.87 -3.94 8.50
N ARG A 207 -12.62 -4.33 8.18
CA ARG A 207 -11.44 -4.05 9.03
C ARG A 207 -11.17 -2.56 9.21
N MET A 208 -11.56 -1.71 8.27
CA MET A 208 -11.35 -0.27 8.35
C MET A 208 -12.05 0.37 9.57
N GLU A 209 -13.14 -0.21 10.07
CA GLU A 209 -13.78 0.27 11.31
C GLU A 209 -12.97 -0.11 12.55
N ILE A 210 -12.48 -1.34 12.62
CA ILE A 210 -11.62 -1.83 13.71
C ILE A 210 -10.35 -0.98 13.79
N ARG A 211 -9.70 -0.74 12.64
CA ARG A 211 -8.51 0.10 12.55
C ARG A 211 -8.78 1.54 12.98
N ARG A 212 -9.92 2.11 12.58
CA ARG A 212 -10.33 3.45 13.01
C ARG A 212 -10.49 3.50 14.53
N ARG A 213 -11.12 2.50 15.14
CA ARG A 213 -11.30 2.42 16.59
C ARG A 213 -9.97 2.31 17.35
N ALA A 214 -9.04 1.50 16.86
CA ALA A 214 -7.70 1.39 17.45
C ALA A 214 -6.96 2.74 17.41
N ASN A 215 -6.96 3.42 16.27
CA ASN A 215 -6.33 4.74 16.12
C ASN A 215 -6.96 5.82 17.03
N GLU A 216 -8.29 5.78 17.23
CA GLU A 216 -8.96 6.71 18.15
C GLU A 216 -8.53 6.50 19.60
N LEU A 217 -8.41 5.25 20.03
CA LEU A 217 -7.99 4.90 21.39
C LEU A 217 -6.50 5.22 21.62
N ASP A 218 -5.65 4.94 20.64
CA ASP A 218 -4.23 5.35 20.64
C ASP A 218 -4.10 6.87 20.81
N SER A 219 -4.82 7.63 19.98
CA SER A 219 -4.79 9.09 20.06
C SER A 219 -5.28 9.60 21.42
N ARG A 220 -6.32 8.99 22.00
CA ARG A 220 -6.81 9.36 23.34
C ARG A 220 -5.79 9.08 24.43
N ALA A 221 -5.16 7.90 24.42
CA ALA A 221 -4.10 7.55 25.36
C ALA A 221 -2.93 8.53 25.26
N ASN A 222 -2.47 8.83 24.04
CA ASN A 222 -1.38 9.78 23.82
C ASN A 222 -1.73 11.22 24.25
N THR A 223 -2.94 11.70 23.94
CA THR A 223 -3.42 13.01 24.42
C THR A 223 -3.42 13.07 25.94
N ARG A 224 -3.86 12.01 26.62
CA ARG A 224 -3.90 11.91 28.08
C ARG A 224 -2.49 11.97 28.69
N ALA A 225 -1.54 11.22 28.12
CA ALA A 225 -0.16 11.24 28.57
C ALA A 225 0.48 12.65 28.43
N ILE A 226 0.26 13.29 27.28
CA ILE A 226 0.75 14.66 27.03
C ILE A 226 0.13 15.64 28.04
N ASP A 227 -1.18 15.57 28.28
CA ASP A 227 -1.87 16.45 29.23
C ASP A 227 -1.33 16.30 30.66
N SER A 228 -1.08 15.06 31.11
CA SER A 228 -0.48 14.82 32.43
C SER A 228 0.95 15.37 32.53
N LEU A 229 1.75 15.29 31.46
CA LEU A 229 3.13 15.80 31.44
C LEU A 229 3.19 17.32 31.33
N LEU A 230 2.26 17.94 30.61
CA LEU A 230 2.14 19.41 30.55
C LEU A 230 1.72 19.98 31.91
N ASN A 231 0.88 19.25 32.66
CA ASN A 231 0.43 19.64 33.99
C ASN A 231 1.26 18.98 35.11
N TYR A 232 2.53 18.64 34.84
CA TYR A 232 3.41 17.90 35.75
C TYR A 232 3.50 18.52 37.15
N GLU A 233 3.60 19.85 37.24
CA GLU A 233 3.66 20.56 38.52
C GLU A 233 2.44 20.28 39.40
N THR A 234 1.25 20.26 38.80
CA THR A 234 0.01 19.97 39.53
C THR A 234 0.00 18.54 40.03
N VAL A 235 0.39 17.58 39.19
CA VAL A 235 0.46 16.15 39.58
C VAL A 235 1.42 15.96 40.75
N LYS A 236 2.60 16.61 40.72
CA LYS A 236 3.59 16.56 41.80
C LYS A 236 3.14 17.27 43.07
N TYR A 237 2.53 18.44 42.95
CA TYR A 237 2.07 19.21 44.10
C TYR A 237 1.04 18.43 44.94
N PHE A 238 0.18 17.65 44.28
CA PHE A 238 -0.81 16.80 44.93
C PHE A 238 -0.36 15.35 45.15
N ASN A 239 0.88 14.98 44.80
CA ASN A 239 1.42 13.61 44.93
C ASN A 239 0.50 12.53 44.31
N ASN A 240 -0.05 12.84 43.13
CA ASN A 240 -1.09 12.07 42.43
C ASN A 240 -0.55 11.22 41.25
N GLU A 241 0.76 10.95 41.21
CA GLU A 241 1.40 10.24 40.09
C GLU A 241 0.78 8.87 39.84
N GLU A 242 0.55 8.10 40.91
CA GLU A 242 -0.04 6.77 40.84
C GLU A 242 -1.49 6.82 40.33
N TYR A 243 -2.22 7.89 40.64
CA TYR A 243 -3.58 8.10 40.16
C TYR A 243 -3.61 8.37 38.65
N GLU A 244 -2.76 9.27 38.15
CA GLU A 244 -2.68 9.51 36.70
C GLU A 244 -2.08 8.32 35.94
N ALA A 245 -1.15 7.57 36.56
CA ALA A 245 -0.61 6.33 35.99
C ALA A 245 -1.72 5.28 35.78
N ARG A 246 -2.56 5.01 36.79
CA ARG A 246 -3.70 4.07 36.65
C ARG A 246 -4.69 4.54 35.60
N ARG A 247 -5.00 5.83 35.58
CA ARG A 247 -5.91 6.40 34.58
C ARG A 247 -5.36 6.31 33.16
N TYR A 248 -4.04 6.41 32.99
CA TYR A 248 -3.38 6.17 31.72
C TYR A 248 -3.43 4.68 31.35
N ASP A 249 -3.17 3.78 32.30
CA ASP A 249 -3.27 2.33 32.13
C ASP A 249 -4.66 1.88 31.66
N ASP A 250 -5.74 2.43 32.23
CA ASP A 250 -7.13 2.15 31.77
C ASP A 250 -7.34 2.49 30.27
N ASN A 251 -6.71 3.58 29.80
CA ASN A 251 -6.75 3.96 28.38
C ASN A 251 -5.89 3.03 27.53
N LEU A 252 -4.72 2.61 28.04
CA LEU A 252 -3.85 1.64 27.39
C LEU A 252 -4.50 0.28 27.27
N GLN A 253 -5.20 -0.23 28.29
CA GLN A 253 -5.89 -1.51 28.25
C GLN A 253 -7.01 -1.52 27.18
N SER A 254 -7.72 -0.39 27.06
CA SER A 254 -8.73 -0.20 26.01
C SER A 254 -8.08 -0.19 24.62
N TYR A 255 -6.96 0.52 24.45
CA TYR A 255 -6.19 0.55 23.21
C TYR A 255 -5.63 -0.83 22.86
N GLU A 256 -5.01 -1.53 23.80
CA GLU A 256 -4.46 -2.88 23.65
C GLU A 256 -5.52 -3.83 23.10
N SER A 257 -6.70 -3.87 23.73
CA SER A 257 -7.82 -4.70 23.28
C SER A 257 -8.25 -4.39 21.84
N ALA A 258 -8.20 -3.13 21.43
CA ALA A 258 -8.53 -2.72 20.05
C ALA A 258 -7.38 -3.01 19.07
N ALA A 259 -6.13 -2.86 19.49
CA ALA A 259 -4.94 -3.18 18.71
C ALA A 259 -4.85 -4.69 18.43
N VAL A 260 -5.10 -5.53 19.43
CA VAL A 260 -5.19 -6.99 19.28
C VAL A 260 -6.26 -7.36 18.24
N LYS A 261 -7.45 -6.75 18.28
CA LYS A 261 -8.49 -6.98 17.26
C LYS A 261 -8.06 -6.52 15.88
N ASN A 262 -7.35 -5.38 15.78
CA ASN A 262 -6.84 -4.88 14.51
C ASN A 262 -5.81 -5.84 13.88
N GLU A 263 -4.88 -6.38 14.68
CA GLU A 263 -3.89 -7.37 14.24
C GLU A 263 -4.52 -8.73 13.95
N ALA A 264 -5.38 -9.24 14.82
CA ALA A 264 -6.09 -10.51 14.60
C ALA A 264 -6.91 -10.48 13.31
N SER A 265 -7.58 -9.36 13.03
CA SER A 265 -8.32 -9.19 11.77
C SER A 265 -7.41 -9.17 10.54
N LEU A 266 -6.16 -8.68 10.65
CA LEU A 266 -5.17 -8.77 9.56
C LEU A 266 -4.77 -10.23 9.33
N GLY A 267 -4.53 -10.97 10.41
CA GLY A 267 -4.25 -12.41 10.36
C GLY A 267 -5.35 -13.19 9.64
N LEU A 268 -6.62 -12.93 9.95
CA LEU A 268 -7.76 -13.55 9.26
C LEU A 268 -7.80 -13.24 7.77
N LEU A 269 -7.50 -12.00 7.37
CA LEU A 269 -7.41 -11.62 5.96
C LEU A 269 -6.29 -12.40 5.26
N ASN A 270 -5.10 -12.48 5.87
CA ASN A 270 -3.95 -13.21 5.32
C ASN A 270 -4.27 -14.70 5.18
N ILE A 271 -4.87 -15.34 6.20
CA ILE A 271 -5.27 -16.75 6.16
C ILE A 271 -6.27 -17.01 5.02
N GLY A 272 -7.30 -16.17 4.89
CA GLY A 272 -8.28 -16.31 3.82
C GLY A 272 -7.66 -16.13 2.43
N GLN A 273 -6.76 -15.16 2.26
CA GLN A 273 -6.00 -14.96 1.03
C GLN A 273 -5.12 -16.17 0.69
N SER A 274 -4.39 -16.70 1.67
CA SER A 274 -3.56 -17.91 1.50
C SER A 274 -4.40 -19.13 1.12
N LEU A 275 -5.60 -19.29 1.71
CA LEU A 275 -6.52 -20.38 1.38
C LEU A 275 -7.01 -20.27 -0.08
N ILE A 276 -7.39 -19.07 -0.53
CA ILE A 276 -7.81 -18.83 -1.93
C ILE A 276 -6.67 -19.20 -2.89
N ILE A 277 -5.44 -18.78 -2.59
CA ILE A 277 -4.27 -19.10 -3.41
C ILE A 277 -4.01 -20.61 -3.41
N ALA A 278 -4.05 -21.28 -2.25
CA ALA A 278 -3.82 -22.72 -2.15
C ALA A 278 -4.84 -23.51 -2.98
N VAL A 279 -6.13 -23.19 -2.85
CA VAL A 279 -7.20 -23.83 -3.64
C VAL A 279 -7.01 -23.60 -5.14
N ALA A 280 -6.67 -22.37 -5.54
CA ALA A 280 -6.43 -22.04 -6.94
C ALA A 280 -5.25 -22.83 -7.53
N VAL A 281 -4.13 -22.89 -6.80
CA VAL A 281 -2.95 -23.66 -7.21
C VAL A 281 -3.28 -25.15 -7.28
N THR A 282 -3.97 -25.72 -6.28
CA THR A 282 -4.40 -27.11 -6.32
C THR A 282 -5.30 -27.40 -7.52
N ALA A 283 -6.26 -26.52 -7.82
CA ALA A 283 -7.12 -26.67 -9.00
C ALA A 283 -6.32 -26.64 -10.31
N LEU A 284 -5.32 -25.76 -10.43
CA LEU A 284 -4.43 -25.72 -11.59
C LEU A 284 -3.56 -26.98 -11.71
N MET A 285 -3.08 -27.53 -10.59
CA MET A 285 -2.29 -28.77 -10.57
C MET A 285 -3.13 -30.00 -10.97
N VAL A 286 -4.41 -30.04 -10.62
CA VAL A 286 -5.33 -31.12 -11.04
C VAL A 286 -5.67 -31.05 -12.53
N LEU A 287 -5.58 -29.86 -13.13
CA LEU A 287 -5.80 -29.62 -14.56
C LEU A 287 -4.55 -29.86 -15.42
N ALA A 288 -3.36 -29.84 -14.83
CA ALA A 288 -2.06 -30.03 -15.47
C ALA A 288 -1.73 -31.51 -15.71
#